data_AF-A0A946ZA38-F1
#
_entry.id   AF-A0A946ZA38-F1
#
_cell.length_a   1.000
_cell.length_b   1.000
_cell.length_c   1.000
_cell.angle_alpha   90.00
_cell.angle_beta   90.00
_cell.angle_gamma   90.00
#
_symmetry.space_group_name_H-M   'P 1'
#
loop_
_entity.id
_entity.type
_entity.pdbx_description
1 polymer ?
#
loop_
_entity_poly.entity_id
_entity_poly.type
_entity_poly.pdbx_seq_one_letter_code
_entity_poly.pdbx_strand_id
1 'polypeptide(L)'
;MRKNHKKRFKSITILLALLVLFQGCVVYHKTPTTLEQARQEHIKTKITNTDNETMTYKYITYEEGTFYGVTTRYGKEVKKPLNDEDIVRIITKNKSASTWVTVTVIAGPIIALIIAMIAVPGFGLASAP
;
A
#
# COMPACT_ATOMS: atom_id res chain seq x y z
N MET A 1 -38.00 -20.95 1.28
CA MET A 1 -37.27 -19.70 1.62
C MET A 1 -35.81 -19.97 2.03
N ARG A 2 -34.96 -20.59 1.18
CA ARG A 2 -33.56 -20.98 1.55
C ARG A 2 -32.48 -20.41 0.61
N LYS A 3 -32.88 -19.96 -0.59
CA LYS A 3 -31.96 -19.51 -1.65
C LYS A 3 -31.36 -18.12 -1.37
N ASN A 4 -32.06 -17.25 -0.63
CA ASN A 4 -31.62 -15.87 -0.40
C ASN A 4 -30.48 -15.77 0.63
N HIS A 5 -30.43 -16.61 1.66
CA HIS A 5 -29.32 -16.62 2.63
C HIS A 5 -28.00 -17.07 1.98
N LYS A 6 -28.03 -18.10 1.13
CA LYS A 6 -26.84 -18.57 0.39
C LYS A 6 -26.32 -17.52 -0.58
N LYS A 7 -27.20 -16.77 -1.24
CA LYS A 7 -26.82 -15.65 -2.13
C LYS A 7 -26.18 -14.50 -1.37
N ARG A 8 -26.73 -14.12 -0.21
CA ARG A 8 -26.17 -13.06 0.67
C ARG A 8 -24.80 -13.45 1.20
N PHE A 9 -24.64 -14.68 1.69
CA PHE A 9 -23.33 -15.19 2.15
C PHE A 9 -22.30 -15.21 1.02
N LYS A 10 -22.67 -15.70 -0.17
CA LYS A 10 -21.78 -15.70 -1.34
C LYS A 10 -21.35 -14.29 -1.72
N SER A 11 -22.26 -13.31 -1.69
CA SER A 11 -21.96 -11.91 -1.98
C SER A 11 -21.00 -11.30 -0.96
N ILE A 12 -21.22 -11.55 0.34
CA ILE A 12 -20.35 -11.06 1.42
C ILE A 12 -18.97 -11.70 1.32
N THR A 13 -18.89 -13.01 1.05
CA THR A 13 -17.59 -13.70 0.89
C THR A 13 -16.81 -13.17 -0.30
N ILE A 14 -17.46 -12.88 -1.44
CA ILE A 14 -16.80 -12.30 -2.61
C ILE A 14 -16.31 -10.87 -2.30
N LEU A 15 -17.12 -10.06 -1.63
CA LEU A 15 -16.72 -8.71 -1.22
C LEU A 15 -15.53 -8.74 -0.26
N LEU A 16 -15.57 -9.61 0.75
CA LEU A 16 -14.50 -9.76 1.74
C LEU A 16 -13.20 -10.26 1.08
N ALA A 17 -13.30 -11.21 0.16
CA ALA A 17 -12.15 -11.67 -0.62
C ALA A 17 -11.54 -10.53 -1.46
N LEU A 18 -12.37 -9.71 -2.11
CA LEU A 18 -11.91 -8.52 -2.83
C LEU A 18 -11.21 -7.52 -1.91
N LEU A 19 -11.77 -7.26 -0.73
CA LEU A 19 -11.17 -6.34 0.25
C LEU A 19 -9.79 -6.82 0.73
N VAL A 20 -9.63 -8.12 0.98
CA VAL A 20 -8.34 -8.71 1.38
C VAL A 20 -7.30 -8.57 0.27
N LEU A 21 -7.69 -8.77 -0.99
CA LEU A 21 -6.77 -8.65 -2.13
C LEU A 21 -6.30 -7.20 -2.39
N PHE A 22 -7.09 -6.20 -2.00
CA PHE A 22 -6.78 -4.77 -2.23
C PHE A 22 -5.96 -4.11 -1.10
N GLN A 23 -5.59 -4.82 -0.03
CA GLN A 23 -4.78 -4.26 1.07
C GLN A 23 -3.34 -3.88 0.66
N GLY A 24 -2.86 -4.34 -0.50
CA GLY A 24 -1.49 -4.14 -0.97
C GLY A 24 -1.26 -2.92 -1.87
N CYS A 25 -2.25 -2.05 -2.11
CA CYS A 25 -2.15 -0.97 -3.09
C CYS A 25 -1.14 0.11 -2.68
N VAL A 26 0.05 0.06 -3.28
CA VAL A 26 1.10 1.09 -3.15
C VAL A 26 1.16 1.93 -4.42
N VAL A 27 0.82 3.22 -4.29
CA VAL A 27 0.92 4.19 -5.40
C VAL A 27 2.30 4.86 -5.34
N TYR A 28 3.02 4.84 -6.45
CA TYR A 28 4.32 5.48 -6.62
C TYR A 28 4.15 6.84 -7.30
N HIS A 29 5.03 7.80 -7.00
CA HIS A 29 5.06 9.06 -7.73
C HIS A 29 5.40 8.83 -9.21
N LYS A 30 4.72 9.54 -10.11
CA LYS A 30 5.01 9.47 -11.55
C LYS A 30 6.33 10.17 -11.91
N THR A 31 6.70 11.19 -11.13
CA THR A 31 7.94 11.96 -11.32
C THR A 31 9.11 11.27 -10.63
N PRO A 32 10.25 11.10 -11.33
CA PRO A 32 11.47 10.68 -10.66
C PRO A 32 11.89 11.75 -9.63
N THR A 33 12.17 11.32 -8.41
CA THR A 33 12.59 12.19 -7.29
C THR A 33 14.11 12.17 -7.14
N THR A 34 14.72 13.20 -6.58
CA THR A 34 16.18 13.19 -6.32
C THR A 34 16.51 12.40 -5.05
N LEU A 35 17.77 11.97 -4.89
CA LEU A 35 18.23 11.31 -3.65
C LEU A 35 17.99 12.17 -2.41
N GLU A 36 18.15 13.48 -2.55
CA GLU A 36 17.94 14.43 -1.45
C GLU A 36 16.47 14.51 -1.02
N GLN A 37 15.53 14.52 -1.98
CA GLN A 37 14.12 14.44 -1.66
C GLN A 37 13.75 13.09 -1.04
N ALA A 38 14.29 11.99 -1.58
CA ALA A 38 14.07 10.65 -1.05
C ALA A 38 14.62 10.47 0.39
N ARG A 39 15.71 11.17 0.73
CA ARG A 39 16.26 11.25 2.09
C ARG A 39 15.29 11.97 3.03
N GLN A 40 14.81 13.15 2.64
CA GLN A 40 13.92 13.96 3.48
C GLN A 40 12.58 13.27 3.75
N GLU A 41 12.03 12.58 2.76
CA GLU A 41 10.73 11.92 2.89
C GLU A 41 10.80 10.62 3.72
N HIS A 42 12.00 10.03 3.89
CA HIS A 42 12.25 8.80 4.66
C HIS A 42 11.22 7.68 4.37
N ILE A 43 10.95 7.47 3.09
CA ILE A 43 9.93 6.55 2.61
C ILE A 43 10.51 5.48 1.69
N LYS A 44 9.70 4.47 1.41
CA LYS A 44 10.06 3.36 0.53
C LYS A 44 10.39 3.90 -0.86
N THR A 45 11.62 3.65 -1.30
CA THR A 45 12.17 4.19 -2.55
C THR A 45 12.64 3.06 -3.45
N LYS A 46 12.24 3.14 -4.72
CA LYS A 46 12.67 2.23 -5.77
C LYS A 46 13.76 2.92 -6.57
N ILE A 47 14.92 2.28 -6.70
CA ILE A 47 16.07 2.80 -7.44
C ILE A 47 16.34 1.86 -8.60
N THR A 48 16.50 2.43 -9.79
CA THR A 48 16.83 1.70 -11.02
C THR A 48 18.23 2.10 -11.43
N ASN A 49 19.10 1.10 -11.56
CA ASN A 49 20.48 1.28 -12.02
C ASN A 49 20.52 1.39 -13.56
N THR A 50 21.62 1.87 -14.11
CA THR A 50 21.99 1.87 -15.53
C THR A 50 21.86 0.49 -16.19
N ASP A 51 22.08 -0.58 -15.42
CA ASP A 51 21.86 -1.96 -15.85
C ASP A 51 20.38 -2.38 -15.94
N ASN A 52 19.43 -1.42 -15.78
CA ASN A 52 17.99 -1.65 -15.60
C ASN A 52 17.61 -2.52 -14.39
N GLU A 53 18.57 -2.86 -13.53
CA GLU A 53 18.29 -3.54 -12.28
C GLU A 53 17.52 -2.63 -11.33
N THR A 54 16.39 -3.12 -10.83
CA THR A 54 15.53 -2.33 -9.94
C THR A 54 15.60 -2.84 -8.51
N MET A 55 16.12 -2.02 -7.61
CA MET A 55 16.27 -2.31 -6.18
C MET A 55 15.28 -1.50 -5.35
N THR A 56 14.65 -2.13 -4.36
CA THR A 56 13.71 -1.46 -3.46
C THR A 56 14.31 -1.32 -2.07
N TYR A 57 14.41 -0.08 -1.61
CA TYR A 57 14.94 0.29 -0.31
C TYR A 57 13.80 0.77 0.61
N LYS A 58 13.98 0.57 1.92
CA LYS A 58 13.02 0.98 2.95
C LYS A 58 13.02 2.50 3.12
N TYR A 59 14.20 3.10 3.09
CA TYR A 59 14.47 4.54 3.05
C TYR A 59 15.91 4.77 2.58
N ILE A 60 16.22 6.02 2.28
CA ILE A 60 17.58 6.48 1.95
C ILE A 60 18.09 7.31 3.12
N THR A 61 19.35 7.13 3.50
CA THR A 61 20.06 7.96 4.47
C THR A 61 21.31 8.56 3.83
N TYR A 62 21.82 9.66 4.38
CA TYR A 62 23.06 10.28 3.95
C TYR A 62 23.98 10.36 5.16
N GLU A 63 25.12 9.67 5.07
CA GLU A 63 26.12 9.59 6.13
C GLU A 63 27.50 9.81 5.50
N GLU A 64 28.35 10.61 6.14
CA GLU A 64 29.75 10.76 5.74
C GLU A 64 29.98 11.14 4.26
N GLY A 65 29.10 11.96 3.68
CA GLY A 65 29.28 12.41 2.29
C GLY A 65 28.68 11.47 1.23
N THR A 66 28.10 10.33 1.64
CA THR A 66 27.61 9.29 0.72
C THR A 66 26.15 8.93 1.01
N PHE A 67 25.36 8.71 -0.05
CA PHE A 67 23.99 8.20 0.08
C PHE A 67 23.99 6.69 0.33
N TYR A 68 23.14 6.23 1.24
CA TYR A 68 22.95 4.81 1.55
C TYR A 68 21.49 4.40 1.43
N GLY A 69 21.25 3.32 0.69
CA GLY A 69 19.95 2.64 0.65
C GLY A 69 19.86 1.65 1.80
N VAL A 70 18.90 1.84 2.71
CA VAL A 70 18.68 0.89 3.81
C VAL A 70 17.68 -0.17 3.38
N THR A 71 18.07 -1.44 3.48
CA THR A 71 17.19 -2.58 3.23
C THR A 71 17.29 -3.58 4.37
N THR A 72 16.25 -4.37 4.61
CA THR A 72 16.27 -5.39 5.65
C THR A 72 16.56 -6.74 5.02
N ARG A 73 17.64 -7.40 5.45
CA ARG A 73 18.00 -8.77 5.06
C ARG A 73 18.18 -9.60 6.32
N TYR A 74 17.49 -10.75 6.39
CA TYR A 74 17.53 -11.65 7.56
C TYR A 74 17.24 -10.95 8.90
N GLY A 75 16.28 -10.01 8.90
CA GLY A 75 15.92 -9.24 10.10
C GLY A 75 16.93 -8.15 10.51
N LYS A 76 18.04 -8.00 9.79
CA LYS A 76 19.05 -6.96 10.03
C LYS A 76 18.96 -5.87 8.99
N GLU A 77 19.13 -4.62 9.41
CA GLU A 77 19.25 -3.49 8.51
C GLU A 77 20.63 -3.50 7.87
N VAL A 78 20.66 -3.59 6.55
CA VAL A 78 21.87 -3.56 5.74
C VAL A 78 21.86 -2.24 4.97
N LYS A 79 22.90 -1.44 5.18
CA LYS A 79 23.14 -0.21 4.41
C LYS A 79 23.94 -0.58 3.16
N LYS A 80 23.45 -0.18 1.99
CA LYS A 80 24.21 -0.27 0.74
C LYS A 80 24.56 1.13 0.26
N PRO A 81 25.84 1.43 0.00
CA PRO A 81 26.19 2.71 -0.62
C PRO A 81 25.51 2.80 -1.99
N LEU A 82 24.99 3.98 -2.28
CA LEU A 82 24.37 4.35 -3.54
C LEU A 82 25.37 5.26 -4.25
N ASN A 83 25.76 4.87 -5.46
CA ASN A 83 26.60 5.68 -6.31
C ASN A 83 25.69 6.50 -7.24
N ASP A 84 25.74 7.82 -7.16
CA ASP A 84 24.81 8.71 -7.86
C ASP A 84 24.94 8.60 -9.39
N GLU A 85 26.13 8.25 -9.87
CA GLU A 85 26.46 8.10 -11.29
C GLU A 85 25.82 6.86 -11.94
N ASP A 86 25.50 5.84 -11.14
CA ASP A 86 24.91 4.58 -11.61
C ASP A 86 23.37 4.58 -11.51
N ILE A 87 22.75 5.68 -11.11
CA ILE A 87 21.31 5.74 -10.85
C ILE A 87 20.58 6.45 -11.98
N VAL A 88 19.84 5.67 -12.78
CA VAL A 88 19.01 6.18 -13.87
C VAL A 88 17.69 6.76 -13.37
N ARG A 89 17.09 6.12 -12.35
CA ARG A 89 15.75 6.51 -11.90
C ARG A 89 15.48 6.20 -10.45
N ILE A 90 14.97 7.20 -9.73
CA ILE A 90 14.55 7.07 -8.34
C ILE A 90 13.07 7.38 -8.28
N ILE A 91 12.28 6.47 -7.70
CA ILE A 91 10.84 6.62 -7.56
C ILE A 91 10.47 6.40 -6.10
N THR A 92 9.97 7.44 -5.45
CA THR A 92 9.50 7.36 -4.06
C THR A 92 8.01 7.00 -3.98
N LYS A 93 7.62 6.24 -2.95
CA LYS A 93 6.21 5.91 -2.68
C LYS A 93 5.39 7.18 -2.37
N ASN A 94 4.26 7.39 -3.04
CA ASN A 94 3.34 8.45 -2.63
C ASN A 94 2.54 8.01 -1.41
N LYS A 95 2.94 8.47 -0.22
CA LYS A 95 2.28 8.13 1.05
C LYS A 95 0.83 8.62 1.07
N SER A 96 0.58 9.84 0.60
CA SER A 96 -0.76 10.45 0.59
C SER A 96 -1.71 9.78 -0.39
N ALA A 97 -1.28 9.58 -1.65
CA ALA A 97 -2.10 8.91 -2.67
C ALA A 97 -2.33 7.43 -2.35
N SER A 98 -1.30 6.72 -1.85
CA SER A 98 -1.42 5.31 -1.46
C SER A 98 -2.37 5.13 -0.28
N THR A 99 -2.37 6.06 0.69
CA THR A 99 -3.31 6.02 1.83
C THR A 99 -4.72 6.32 1.36
N TRP A 100 -4.92 7.35 0.53
CA TRP A 100 -6.26 7.74 0.04
C TRP A 100 -6.93 6.66 -0.81
N VAL A 101 -6.18 6.00 -1.70
CA VAL A 101 -6.69 4.89 -2.51
C VAL A 101 -7.06 3.70 -1.62
N THR A 102 -6.18 3.34 -0.69
CA THR A 102 -6.45 2.23 0.25
C THR A 102 -7.69 2.51 1.10
N VAL A 103 -7.82 3.73 1.64
CA VAL A 103 -8.96 4.15 2.45
C VAL A 103 -10.25 4.15 1.61
N THR A 104 -10.24 4.71 0.39
CA THR A 104 -11.44 4.75 -0.46
C THR A 104 -11.92 3.35 -0.85
N VAL A 105 -11.00 2.46 -1.24
CA VAL A 105 -11.33 1.09 -1.68
C VAL A 105 -11.78 0.20 -0.52
N ILE A 106 -11.26 0.42 0.69
CA ILE A 106 -11.59 -0.41 1.85
C ILE A 106 -12.75 0.19 2.67
N ALA A 107 -12.64 1.45 3.08
CA ALA A 107 -13.64 2.09 3.95
C ALA A 107 -14.93 2.41 3.20
N GLY A 108 -14.86 2.80 1.92
CA GLY A 108 -16.02 3.10 1.09
C GLY A 108 -17.09 1.99 1.07
N PRO A 109 -16.76 0.75 0.67
CA PRO A 109 -17.73 -0.36 0.66
C PRO A 109 -18.20 -0.78 2.05
N ILE A 110 -17.38 -0.63 3.10
CA ILE A 110 -17.80 -0.93 4.49
C ILE A 110 -18.88 0.04 4.94
N ILE A 111 -18.69 1.35 4.71
CA ILE A 111 -19.68 2.38 5.04
C ILE A 111 -20.98 2.16 4.26
N ALA A 112 -20.88 1.87 2.96
CA ALA A 112 -22.05 1.58 2.13
C ALA A 112 -22.82 0.36 2.63
N LEU A 113 -22.13 -0.70 3.08
CA LEU A 113 -22.76 -1.85 3.69
C LEU A 113 -23.50 -1.48 4.99
N ILE A 114 -22.86 -0.73 5.90
CA ILE A 114 -23.48 -0.31 7.17
C ILE A 114 -24.76 0.48 6.92
N ILE A 115 -24.73 1.45 5.99
CA ILE A 115 -25.91 2.23 5.61
C ILE A 115 -27.01 1.33 5.03
N ALA A 116 -26.65 0.36 4.18
CA ALA A 116 -27.61 -0.61 3.65
C ALA A 116 -28.18 -1.55 4.72
N MET A 117 -27.46 -1.83 5.81
CA MET A 117 -28.00 -2.59 6.95
C MET A 117 -29.02 -1.77 7.75
N ILE A 118 -28.76 -0.48 7.95
CA ILE A 118 -29.64 0.41 8.74
C ILE A 118 -30.90 0.78 7.95
N ALA A 119 -30.78 1.01 6.65
CA ALA A 119 -31.89 1.44 5.79
C ALA A 119 -32.87 0.31 5.41
N VAL A 120 -32.53 -0.96 5.64
CA VAL A 120 -33.39 -2.11 5.33
C VAL A 120 -33.94 -2.71 6.63
N PRO A 121 -35.23 -2.51 6.97
CA PRO A 121 -35.84 -3.14 8.13
C PRO A 121 -35.83 -4.66 7.92
N GLY A 122 -35.06 -5.39 8.75
CA GLY A 122 -34.83 -6.83 8.64
C GLY A 122 -33.37 -7.26 8.45
N PHE A 123 -32.41 -6.32 8.41
CA PHE A 123 -30.97 -6.62 8.47
C PHE A 123 -30.42 -6.68 9.91
N GLY A 124 -31.22 -6.40 10.93
CA GLY A 124 -30.77 -6.49 12.32
C GLY A 124 -30.32 -7.91 12.68
N LEU A 125 -29.07 -8.06 13.11
CA LEU A 125 -28.62 -9.15 13.97
C LEU A 125 -29.28 -8.98 15.36
N ALA A 126 -30.60 -9.03 15.40
CA ALA A 126 -31.36 -9.14 16.63
C ALA A 126 -32.01 -10.53 16.60
N SER A 127 -31.23 -11.54 16.99
CA SER A 127 -31.80 -12.74 17.58
C SER A 127 -32.40 -12.33 18.93
N ALA A 128 -33.68 -11.97 18.94
CA ALA A 128 -34.45 -11.95 20.17
C ALA A 128 -34.80 -13.42 20.55
N PRO A 129 -34.70 -13.82 21.82
CA PRO A 129 -35.24 -15.09 22.29
C PRO A 129 -36.77 -15.14 22.16
#